data_AF-A0A8H8DFX4-F1
#
_entry.id   AF-A0A8H8DFX4-F1
#
_cell.length_a   1.000
_cell.length_b   1.000
_cell.length_c   1.000
_cell.angle_alpha   90.00
_cell.angle_beta   90.00
_cell.angle_gamma   90.00
#
_symmetry.space_group_name_H-M   'P 1'
#
loop_
_entity.id
_entity.type
_entity.pdbx_description
1 polymer ?
#
loop_
_entity_poly.entity_id
_entity_poly.type
_entity_poly.pdbx_seq_one_letter_code
_entity_poly.pdbx_strand_id
1 'polypeptide(L)'
;PHFHFRFRPYIAGKIETPGLPIPQVDTIISEPVGVLLVHERMVGLAFSWRLLCEIGLISDCLTRCQLESYIFARDRYLRPGGAMFPSGGTVYLAPFTDAGLWSETMAKVRFWEQECFYGVDLSPLAREARREIFSMPVIGNFDPRCLMVPEPSSHHGYHIDFTTVTTDELRSFDVPVSWTVNYTGIVHGIAGWFDVLFEPTPCMEADPVLFPRITLSTSPSQERTHWQQVRLLLPEPLAVNAGQHVRGTVRFRANDQRSYTISAGIELVCGGVAAERRGHTWELQDQTYNYATVPFVTDEEYRPEHHCVYPPADSSGGAQDVQQVSLSHPEPLIVDFMDVPERENAASQISYT
;
A
#
# COMPACT_ATOMS: atom_id res chain seq x y z
N PRO A 1 12.19 -42.20 3.56
CA PRO A 1 12.24 -41.35 2.35
C PRO A 1 12.64 -39.92 2.74
N HIS A 2 13.91 -39.59 2.56
CA HIS A 2 14.44 -38.26 2.83
C HIS A 2 13.79 -37.27 1.84
N PHE A 3 12.95 -36.37 2.33
CA PHE A 3 12.47 -35.23 1.56
C PHE A 3 13.65 -34.27 1.39
N HIS A 4 14.37 -34.43 0.28
CA HIS A 4 15.29 -33.39 -0.16
C HIS A 4 14.44 -32.23 -0.68
N PHE A 5 14.32 -31.16 0.11
CA PHE A 5 14.09 -29.83 -0.46
C PHE A 5 15.25 -29.61 -1.43
N ARG A 6 15.04 -29.82 -2.73
CA ARG A 6 16.00 -29.35 -3.73
C ARG A 6 16.08 -27.85 -3.53
N PHE A 7 17.26 -27.37 -3.15
CA PHE A 7 17.58 -25.95 -3.14
C PHE A 7 17.05 -25.36 -4.44
N ARG A 8 16.05 -24.49 -4.32
CA ARG A 8 15.53 -23.72 -5.44
C ARG A 8 16.70 -22.90 -5.97
N PRO A 9 16.93 -22.84 -7.30
CA PRO A 9 17.97 -21.98 -7.83
C PRO A 9 17.64 -20.54 -7.44
N TYR A 10 18.39 -19.99 -6.49
CA TYR A 10 18.36 -18.56 -6.20
C TYR A 10 19.05 -17.84 -7.35
N ILE A 11 18.31 -16.96 -8.02
CA ILE A 11 18.82 -16.14 -9.12
C ILE A 11 18.92 -14.72 -8.58
N ALA A 12 20.14 -14.29 -8.26
CA ALA A 12 20.40 -12.93 -7.82
C ALA A 12 20.23 -11.97 -9.01
N GLY A 13 19.40 -10.94 -8.84
CA GLY A 13 19.23 -9.88 -9.82
C GLY A 13 17.79 -9.40 -9.91
N LYS A 14 17.60 -8.27 -10.60
CA LYS A 14 16.26 -7.72 -10.86
C LYS A 14 15.60 -8.49 -11.98
N ILE A 15 14.29 -8.75 -11.89
CA ILE A 15 13.56 -9.56 -12.87
C ILE A 15 13.61 -8.98 -14.29
N GLU A 16 13.85 -7.68 -14.41
CA GLU A 16 14.02 -6.96 -15.67
C GLU A 16 15.39 -7.17 -16.32
N THR A 17 16.37 -7.65 -15.56
CA THR A 17 17.76 -7.81 -16.02
C THR A 17 17.80 -8.71 -17.26
N PRO A 18 18.38 -8.24 -18.39
CA PRO A 18 18.50 -9.06 -19.57
C PRO A 18 19.33 -10.32 -19.33
N GLY A 19 18.95 -11.44 -19.93
CA GLY A 19 19.75 -12.67 -19.91
C GLY A 19 19.67 -13.49 -18.62
N LEU A 20 18.74 -13.19 -17.70
CA LEU A 20 18.49 -14.06 -16.56
C LEU A 20 18.10 -15.47 -17.04
N PRO A 21 18.66 -16.54 -16.44
CA PRO A 21 18.43 -17.92 -16.85
C PRO A 21 17.09 -18.45 -16.30
N ILE A 22 16.00 -17.68 -16.46
CA ILE A 22 14.67 -18.02 -15.97
C ILE A 22 13.88 -18.64 -17.13
N PRO A 23 13.49 -19.92 -17.04
CA PRO A 23 12.63 -20.55 -18.03
C PRO A 23 11.21 -19.99 -17.91
N GLN A 24 10.36 -20.25 -18.92
CA GLN A 24 8.94 -19.97 -18.75
C GLN A 24 8.34 -20.83 -17.63
N VAL A 25 7.53 -20.21 -16.76
CA VAL A 25 6.91 -20.80 -15.56
C VAL A 25 5.40 -20.90 -15.71
N ASP A 26 4.80 -21.86 -15.00
CA ASP A 26 3.35 -22.07 -14.96
C ASP A 26 2.66 -21.17 -13.94
N THR A 27 3.39 -20.73 -12.91
CA THR A 27 2.86 -19.91 -11.82
C THR A 27 3.86 -18.84 -11.42
N ILE A 28 3.39 -17.61 -11.20
CA ILE A 28 4.18 -16.54 -10.59
C ILE A 28 3.55 -16.17 -9.24
N ILE A 29 4.38 -16.16 -8.20
CA ILE A 29 3.98 -15.78 -6.84
C ILE A 29 4.83 -14.59 -6.41
N SER A 30 4.19 -13.57 -5.86
CA SER A 30 4.88 -12.42 -5.27
C SER A 30 3.98 -11.77 -4.22
N GLU A 31 4.55 -10.86 -3.46
CA GLU A 31 3.84 -9.92 -2.61
C GLU A 31 4.17 -8.52 -3.16
N PRO A 32 3.50 -8.08 -4.26
CA PRO A 32 3.88 -6.87 -4.98
C PRO A 32 3.08 -5.65 -4.52
N VAL A 33 2.41 -5.73 -3.37
CA VAL A 33 1.41 -4.76 -2.96
C VAL A 33 1.93 -3.88 -1.83
N GLY A 34 1.52 -2.62 -1.86
CA GLY A 34 1.87 -1.67 -0.82
C GLY A 34 0.69 -0.81 -0.41
N VAL A 35 0.97 0.38 0.13
CA VAL A 35 -0.06 1.31 0.55
C VAL A 35 -1.01 1.60 -0.62
N LEU A 36 -2.31 1.44 -0.35
CA LEU A 36 -3.38 1.63 -1.34
C LEU A 36 -3.17 0.75 -2.61
N LEU A 37 -2.67 -0.48 -2.42
CA LEU A 37 -2.34 -1.49 -3.44
C LEU A 37 -1.13 -1.14 -4.32
N VAL A 38 -0.83 0.14 -4.54
CA VAL A 38 0.04 0.59 -5.63
C VAL A 38 1.38 1.18 -5.19
N HIS A 39 1.52 1.61 -3.93
CA HIS A 39 2.75 2.25 -3.47
C HIS A 39 3.57 1.36 -2.55
N GLU A 40 4.77 1.05 -2.99
CA GLU A 40 5.78 0.41 -2.17
C GLU A 40 6.73 1.47 -1.60
N ARG A 41 6.99 1.39 -0.29
CA ARG A 41 8.17 2.00 0.31
C ARG A 41 9.12 0.88 0.70
N MET A 42 10.14 0.61 -0.11
CA MET A 42 11.31 -0.11 0.40
C MET A 42 11.95 0.78 1.47
N VAL A 43 11.76 0.44 2.74
CA VAL A 43 12.41 1.10 3.86
C VAL A 43 13.89 0.74 3.82
N GLY A 44 14.64 1.46 3.01
CA GLY A 44 16.09 1.35 2.88
C GLY A 44 16.69 2.72 2.54
N LEU A 45 16.99 3.51 3.58
CA LEU A 45 17.92 4.66 3.56
C LEU A 45 17.89 5.54 2.27
N ALA A 46 16.73 6.14 1.98
CA ALA A 46 16.54 7.04 0.84
C ALA A 46 17.46 8.30 0.85
N PHE A 47 18.12 8.62 1.96
CA PHE A 47 18.93 9.84 2.08
C PHE A 47 20.37 9.70 1.53
N SER A 48 20.94 8.48 1.51
CA SER A 48 22.31 8.26 1.00
C SER A 48 22.34 7.96 -0.51
N TRP A 49 21.24 7.39 -1.04
CA TRP A 49 21.20 6.84 -2.39
C TRP A 49 21.03 7.90 -3.50
N ARG A 50 20.37 9.02 -3.20
CA ARG A 50 20.17 10.14 -4.15
C ARG A 50 21.51 10.72 -4.63
N LEU A 51 22.45 10.90 -3.71
CA LEU A 51 23.79 11.43 -4.01
C LEU A 51 24.59 10.47 -4.91
N LEU A 52 24.46 9.16 -4.70
CA LEU A 52 25.17 8.14 -5.46
C LEU A 52 24.66 7.98 -6.90
N CYS A 53 23.34 8.16 -7.12
CA CYS A 53 22.75 8.24 -8.47
C CYS A 53 23.14 9.53 -9.20
N GLU A 54 23.16 10.68 -8.52
CA GLU A 54 23.57 11.97 -9.14
C GLU A 54 25.05 11.99 -9.57
N ILE A 55 25.93 11.28 -8.87
CA ILE A 55 27.36 11.19 -9.20
C ILE A 55 27.72 10.01 -10.11
N GLY A 56 26.73 9.30 -10.66
CA GLY A 56 26.93 8.29 -11.71
C GLY A 56 27.72 7.04 -11.29
N LEU A 57 27.89 6.79 -9.98
CA LEU A 57 28.60 5.61 -9.47
C LEU A 57 27.73 4.33 -9.46
N ILE A 58 26.44 4.48 -9.69
CA ILE A 58 25.48 3.37 -9.82
C ILE A 58 24.73 3.60 -11.14
N SER A 59 24.80 2.64 -12.07
CA SER A 59 23.97 2.63 -13.28
C SER A 59 22.50 2.70 -12.89
N ASP A 60 21.65 3.25 -13.76
CA ASP A 60 20.22 3.51 -13.63
C ASP A 60 19.38 2.25 -13.28
N CYS A 61 19.62 1.69 -12.10
CA CYS A 61 19.28 0.32 -11.74
C CYS A 61 17.88 0.19 -11.14
N LEU A 62 17.05 1.23 -11.12
CA LEU A 62 15.80 1.24 -10.37
C LEU A 62 14.70 1.98 -11.16
N THR A 63 14.19 1.38 -12.22
CA THR A 63 13.31 2.09 -13.17
C THR A 63 11.81 1.92 -12.87
N ARG A 64 11.38 1.05 -11.94
CA ARG A 64 9.96 0.64 -11.81
C ARG A 64 9.53 0.35 -10.36
N CYS A 65 8.24 0.45 -10.05
CA CYS A 65 7.64 0.04 -8.77
C CYS A 65 7.33 -1.48 -8.74
N GLN A 66 7.16 -2.08 -7.56
CA GLN A 66 6.97 -3.54 -7.40
C GLN A 66 5.90 -4.14 -8.31
N LEU A 67 4.76 -3.45 -8.44
CA LEU A 67 3.66 -3.94 -9.25
C LEU A 67 4.02 -3.96 -10.75
N GLU A 68 4.79 -2.98 -11.24
CA GLU A 68 5.29 -2.99 -12.61
C GLU A 68 6.29 -4.12 -12.85
N SER A 69 7.14 -4.45 -11.86
CA SER A 69 8.04 -5.61 -11.91
C SER A 69 7.26 -6.93 -11.93
N TYR A 70 6.15 -7.00 -11.19
CA TYR A 70 5.26 -8.16 -11.19
C TYR A 70 4.60 -8.39 -12.55
N ILE A 71 4.09 -7.32 -13.17
CA ILE A 71 3.53 -7.38 -14.53
C ILE A 71 4.63 -7.69 -15.57
N PHE A 72 5.83 -7.16 -15.41
CA PHE A 72 6.96 -7.52 -16.27
C PHE A 72 7.29 -9.02 -16.19
N ALA A 73 7.27 -9.59 -14.98
CA ALA A 73 7.51 -11.01 -14.77
C ALA A 73 6.45 -11.86 -15.48
N ARG A 74 5.18 -11.45 -15.40
CA ARG A 74 4.07 -12.08 -16.15
C ARG A 74 4.34 -12.09 -17.64
N ASP A 75 4.56 -10.92 -18.22
CA ASP A 75 4.66 -10.77 -19.68
C ASP A 75 5.85 -11.52 -20.28
N ARG A 76 6.93 -11.69 -19.51
CA ARG A 76 8.16 -12.31 -19.98
C ARG A 76 8.27 -13.79 -19.67
N TYR A 77 7.85 -14.20 -18.47
CA TYR A 77 8.16 -15.53 -17.94
C TYR A 77 6.93 -16.41 -17.74
N LEU A 78 5.70 -15.87 -17.71
CA LEU A 78 4.51 -16.71 -17.55
C LEU A 78 4.14 -17.39 -18.87
N ARG A 79 3.83 -18.70 -18.80
CA ARG A 79 3.24 -19.42 -19.95
C ARG A 79 1.81 -18.96 -20.20
N PRO A 80 1.31 -19.06 -21.45
CA PRO A 80 -0.11 -18.85 -21.73
C PRO A 80 -0.99 -19.78 -20.86
N GLY A 81 -1.96 -19.21 -20.14
CA GLY A 81 -2.82 -19.95 -19.21
C GLY A 81 -2.19 -20.25 -17.85
N GLY A 82 -1.03 -19.67 -17.55
CA GLY A 82 -0.39 -19.75 -16.23
C GLY A 82 -1.14 -18.97 -15.15
N ALA A 83 -0.79 -19.23 -13.90
CA ALA A 83 -1.40 -18.66 -12.71
C ALA A 83 -0.60 -17.49 -12.13
N MET A 84 -1.31 -16.54 -11.52
CA MET A 84 -0.71 -15.44 -10.77
C MET A 84 -1.27 -15.42 -9.36
N PHE A 85 -0.38 -15.34 -8.37
CA PHE A 85 -0.72 -15.14 -6.97
C PHE A 85 0.05 -13.94 -6.42
N PRO A 86 -0.62 -12.84 -6.07
CA PRO A 86 -2.05 -12.61 -6.24
C PRO A 86 -2.50 -12.49 -7.70
N SER A 87 -3.75 -12.83 -7.99
CA SER A 87 -4.33 -12.74 -9.34
C SER A 87 -4.88 -11.35 -9.66
N GLY A 88 -5.20 -10.56 -8.62
CA GLY A 88 -5.67 -9.20 -8.76
C GLY A 88 -5.78 -8.49 -7.42
N GLY A 89 -6.18 -7.23 -7.45
CA GLY A 89 -6.48 -6.46 -6.26
C GLY A 89 -7.65 -5.51 -6.49
N THR A 90 -8.29 -5.10 -5.40
CA THR A 90 -9.43 -4.18 -5.45
C THR A 90 -9.16 -3.00 -4.53
N VAL A 91 -9.19 -1.79 -5.07
CA VAL A 91 -9.04 -0.54 -4.31
C VAL A 91 -10.42 -0.03 -3.91
N TYR A 92 -10.61 0.26 -2.63
CA TYR A 92 -11.85 0.85 -2.11
C TYR A 92 -11.60 2.26 -1.64
N LEU A 93 -12.57 3.14 -1.90
CA LEU A 93 -12.53 4.55 -1.51
C LEU A 93 -13.88 4.96 -0.91
N ALA A 94 -13.83 5.66 0.22
CA ALA A 94 -15.03 6.15 0.90
C ALA A 94 -14.79 7.51 1.57
N PRO A 95 -15.80 8.41 1.61
CA PRO A 95 -15.71 9.66 2.35
C PRO A 95 -15.70 9.37 3.85
N PHE A 96 -14.86 10.09 4.59
CA PHE A 96 -14.78 9.96 6.05
C PHE A 96 -14.90 11.30 6.76
N THR A 97 -15.31 11.23 8.02
CA THR A 97 -15.29 12.35 8.97
C THR A 97 -14.31 12.08 10.10
N ASP A 98 -13.36 12.99 10.30
CA ASP A 98 -12.39 12.95 11.40
C ASP A 98 -11.91 14.38 11.71
N ALA A 99 -12.68 15.08 12.54
CA ALA A 99 -12.37 16.46 12.92
C ALA A 99 -11.09 16.55 13.76
N GLY A 100 -10.75 15.49 14.51
CA GLY A 100 -9.53 15.43 15.33
C GLY A 100 -8.30 15.42 14.42
N LEU A 101 -8.22 14.47 13.50
CA LEU A 101 -7.12 14.37 12.54
C LEU A 101 -6.97 15.62 11.68
N TRP A 102 -8.09 16.20 11.22
CA TRP A 102 -8.06 17.43 10.43
C TRP A 102 -7.53 18.61 11.26
N SER A 103 -7.95 18.73 12.52
CA SER A 103 -7.50 19.79 13.42
C SER A 103 -6.02 19.65 13.79
N GLU A 104 -5.54 18.43 14.03
CA GLU A 104 -4.11 18.13 14.24
C GLU A 104 -3.27 18.52 13.01
N THR A 105 -3.78 18.22 11.81
CA THR A 105 -3.11 18.58 10.55
C THR A 105 -3.09 20.09 10.36
N MET A 106 -4.21 20.78 10.63
CA MET A 106 -4.25 22.24 10.62
C MET A 106 -3.33 22.86 11.67
N ALA A 107 -3.17 22.27 12.86
CA ALA A 107 -2.26 22.79 13.87
C ALA A 107 -0.81 22.85 13.37
N LYS A 108 -0.37 21.89 12.54
CA LYS A 108 0.93 21.94 11.85
C LYS A 108 1.02 23.12 10.89
N VAL A 109 -0.06 23.46 10.20
CA VAL A 109 -0.13 24.64 9.31
C VAL A 109 -0.03 25.93 10.10
N ARG A 110 -0.72 26.03 11.25
CA ARG A 110 -0.75 27.23 12.09
C ARG A 110 0.61 27.67 12.62
N PHE A 111 1.58 26.76 12.70
CA PHE A 111 2.97 27.14 12.99
C PHE A 111 3.50 28.18 12.00
N TRP A 112 3.15 28.04 10.72
CA TRP A 112 3.58 28.93 9.65
C TRP A 112 2.76 30.22 9.55
N GLU A 113 1.67 30.35 10.30
CA GLU A 113 0.86 31.58 10.37
C GLU A 113 1.45 32.61 11.36
N GLN A 114 2.60 32.31 11.97
CA GLN A 114 3.24 33.19 12.96
C GLN A 114 3.92 34.40 12.32
N GLU A 115 3.52 35.60 12.75
CA GLU A 115 4.08 36.87 12.25
C GLU A 115 5.41 37.29 12.91
N CYS A 116 5.80 36.65 14.02
CA CYS A 116 6.99 37.01 14.78
C CYS A 116 7.62 35.80 15.50
N PHE A 117 8.04 34.79 14.73
CA PHE A 117 8.82 33.67 15.26
C PHE A 117 10.28 34.08 15.41
N TYR A 118 10.73 34.32 16.64
CA TYR A 118 12.07 34.85 16.95
C TYR A 118 12.43 36.13 16.15
N GLY A 119 11.45 37.00 15.90
CA GLY A 119 11.62 38.22 15.12
C GLY A 119 11.52 38.05 13.60
N VAL A 120 11.12 36.88 13.11
CA VAL A 120 10.90 36.58 11.69
C VAL A 120 9.42 36.30 11.42
N ASP A 121 8.87 36.91 10.37
CA ASP A 121 7.51 36.65 9.89
C ASP A 121 7.50 35.40 8.99
N LEU A 122 6.81 34.35 9.42
CA LEU A 122 6.65 33.10 8.68
C LEU A 122 5.38 33.07 7.82
N SER A 123 4.43 33.99 8.07
CA SER A 123 3.11 34.02 7.42
C SER A 123 3.13 34.01 5.89
N PRO A 124 4.15 34.57 5.18
CA PRO A 124 4.23 34.46 3.72
C PRO A 124 4.35 33.00 3.21
N LEU A 125 4.84 32.09 4.05
CA LEU A 125 4.99 30.65 3.72
C LEU A 125 3.75 29.82 4.09
N ALA A 126 2.81 30.36 4.86
CA ALA A 126 1.65 29.62 5.38
C ALA A 126 0.82 28.95 4.28
N ARG A 127 0.66 29.61 3.12
CA ARG A 127 -0.10 29.06 1.99
C ARG A 127 0.57 27.82 1.40
N GLU A 128 1.88 27.85 1.20
CA GLU A 128 2.62 26.72 0.64
C GLU A 128 2.76 25.59 1.68
N ALA A 129 3.01 25.93 2.95
CA ALA A 129 3.00 24.97 4.04
C ALA A 129 1.66 24.25 4.17
N ARG A 130 0.53 24.96 4.05
CA ARG A 130 -0.80 24.34 4.03
C ARG A 130 -0.93 23.35 2.88
N ARG A 131 -0.50 23.73 1.68
CA ARG A 131 -0.56 22.85 0.51
C ARG A 131 0.27 21.59 0.74
N GLU A 132 1.51 21.72 1.20
CA GLU A 132 2.42 20.61 1.43
C GLU A 132 1.92 19.66 2.53
N ILE A 133 1.55 20.20 3.69
CA ILE A 133 1.09 19.41 4.83
C ILE A 133 -0.18 18.61 4.49
N PHE A 134 -1.12 19.21 3.75
CA PHE A 134 -2.32 18.49 3.30
C PHE A 134 -2.08 17.56 2.12
N SER A 135 -0.96 17.69 1.40
CA SER A 135 -0.57 16.77 0.33
C SER A 135 0.01 15.46 0.87
N MET A 136 0.28 15.35 2.17
CA MET A 136 0.78 14.14 2.81
C MET A 136 -0.38 13.18 3.16
N PRO A 137 -0.46 11.98 2.56
CA PRO A 137 -1.43 10.97 2.99
C PRO A 137 -1.19 10.53 4.42
N VAL A 138 -2.27 10.36 5.18
CA VAL A 138 -2.18 9.86 6.56
C VAL A 138 -2.39 8.36 6.57
N ILE A 139 -1.35 7.60 6.92
CA ILE A 139 -1.39 6.15 7.07
C ILE A 139 -1.69 5.79 8.51
N GLY A 140 -2.67 4.94 8.73
CA GLY A 140 -3.06 4.53 10.07
C GLY A 140 -4.39 3.83 10.09
N ASN A 141 -4.60 3.02 11.12
CA ASN A 141 -5.90 2.45 11.37
C ASN A 141 -6.88 3.54 11.81
N PHE A 142 -8.15 3.36 11.48
CA PHE A 142 -9.22 4.24 11.93
C PHE A 142 -10.49 3.41 12.16
N ASP A 143 -11.38 3.93 12.99
CA ASP A 143 -12.65 3.28 13.29
C ASP A 143 -13.59 3.31 12.06
N PRO A 144 -14.12 2.18 11.57
CA PRO A 144 -15.06 2.15 10.45
C PRO A 144 -16.25 3.11 10.58
N ARG A 145 -16.64 3.47 11.82
CA ARG A 145 -17.72 4.44 12.10
C ARG A 145 -17.40 5.86 11.61
N CYS A 146 -16.13 6.17 11.34
CA CYS A 146 -15.72 7.43 10.71
C CYS A 146 -16.14 7.51 9.24
N LEU A 147 -16.49 6.39 8.59
CA LEU A 147 -16.99 6.40 7.21
C LEU A 147 -18.39 7.03 7.14
N MET A 148 -18.62 7.88 6.14
CA MET A 148 -19.91 8.57 5.93
C MET A 148 -20.90 7.77 5.07
N VAL A 149 -20.46 6.61 4.60
CA VAL A 149 -21.22 5.63 3.82
C VAL A 149 -20.99 4.25 4.43
N PRO A 150 -21.86 3.26 4.14
CA PRO A 150 -21.53 1.88 4.45
C PRO A 150 -20.22 1.51 3.78
N GLU A 151 -19.45 0.65 4.42
CA GLU A 151 -18.23 0.16 3.80
C GLU A 151 -18.55 -0.45 2.42
N PRO A 152 -17.86 -0.02 1.35
CA PRO A 152 -18.02 -0.58 0.02
C PRO A 152 -17.95 -2.10 0.05
N SER A 153 -18.99 -2.77 -0.47
CA SER A 153 -18.89 -4.20 -0.75
C SER A 153 -17.87 -4.43 -1.86
N SER A 154 -17.41 -5.69 -2.00
CA SER A 154 -16.43 -6.09 -3.03
C SER A 154 -16.80 -5.68 -4.47
N HIS A 155 -18.08 -5.43 -4.74
CA HIS A 155 -18.61 -5.06 -6.05
C HIS A 155 -18.54 -3.55 -6.34
N HIS A 156 -18.20 -2.74 -5.34
CA HIS A 156 -18.11 -1.27 -5.44
C HIS A 156 -16.67 -0.76 -5.36
N GLY A 157 -15.67 -1.65 -5.39
CA GLY A 157 -14.26 -1.29 -5.48
C GLY A 157 -13.77 -1.23 -6.93
N TYR A 158 -12.63 -0.57 -7.12
CA TYR A 158 -11.93 -0.52 -8.40
C TYR A 158 -11.02 -1.74 -8.53
N HIS A 159 -11.40 -2.68 -9.39
CA HIS A 159 -10.69 -3.93 -9.59
C HIS A 159 -9.55 -3.80 -10.61
N ILE A 160 -8.36 -4.27 -10.24
CA ILE A 160 -7.17 -4.38 -11.08
C ILE A 160 -6.85 -5.86 -11.20
N ASP A 161 -7.06 -6.41 -12.39
CA ASP A 161 -6.72 -7.79 -12.73
C ASP A 161 -5.25 -7.89 -13.14
N PHE A 162 -4.42 -8.49 -12.29
CA PHE A 162 -2.98 -8.61 -12.55
C PHE A 162 -2.67 -9.58 -13.69
N THR A 163 -3.62 -10.43 -14.09
CA THR A 163 -3.44 -11.35 -15.23
C THR A 163 -3.57 -10.65 -16.58
N THR A 164 -4.26 -9.51 -16.64
CA THR A 164 -4.56 -8.80 -17.89
C THR A 164 -4.03 -7.37 -17.95
N VAL A 165 -3.89 -6.67 -16.81
CA VAL A 165 -3.51 -5.24 -16.78
C VAL A 165 -2.14 -4.99 -17.41
N THR A 166 -2.01 -3.91 -18.16
CA THR A 166 -0.74 -3.50 -18.76
C THR A 166 0.03 -2.52 -17.88
N THR A 167 1.36 -2.42 -18.07
CA THR A 167 2.17 -1.40 -17.36
C THR A 167 1.64 0.02 -17.61
N ASP A 168 1.17 0.33 -18.82
CA ASP A 168 0.69 1.68 -19.15
C ASP A 168 -0.65 2.01 -18.46
N GLU A 169 -1.52 1.02 -18.25
CA GLU A 169 -2.74 1.17 -17.44
C GLU A 169 -2.41 1.39 -15.96
N LEU A 170 -1.38 0.71 -15.43
CA LEU A 170 -0.93 0.93 -14.05
C LEU A 170 -0.33 2.33 -13.84
N ARG A 171 0.40 2.86 -14.82
CA ARG A 171 0.98 4.22 -14.73
C ARG A 171 -0.07 5.31 -14.55
N SER A 172 -1.28 5.09 -15.01
CA SER A 172 -2.32 6.11 -15.03
C SER A 172 -3.70 5.50 -15.09
N PHE A 173 -4.44 5.58 -14.00
CA PHE A 173 -5.84 5.15 -13.95
C PHE A 173 -6.70 6.10 -13.11
N ASP A 174 -7.98 6.11 -13.42
CA ASP A 174 -8.97 7.00 -12.81
C ASP A 174 -10.06 6.14 -12.15
N VAL A 175 -10.25 6.33 -10.84
CA VAL A 175 -11.27 5.65 -10.04
C VAL A 175 -12.49 6.58 -9.90
N PRO A 176 -13.61 6.30 -10.60
CA PRO A 176 -14.83 7.06 -10.42
C PRO A 176 -15.43 6.75 -9.04
N VAL A 177 -15.89 7.79 -8.34
CA VAL A 177 -16.50 7.66 -7.02
C VAL A 177 -17.89 8.26 -7.03
N SER A 178 -18.82 7.60 -6.34
CA SER A 178 -20.23 7.95 -6.30
C SER A 178 -20.85 7.42 -5.02
N TRP A 179 -21.20 8.31 -4.11
CA TRP A 179 -21.56 8.01 -2.74
C TRP A 179 -22.85 8.72 -2.35
N THR A 180 -23.74 8.02 -1.66
CA THR A 180 -24.90 8.63 -1.01
C THR A 180 -24.64 8.62 0.49
N VAL A 181 -24.45 9.81 1.08
CA VAL A 181 -24.05 9.92 2.50
C VAL A 181 -25.19 9.53 3.44
N ASN A 182 -24.88 8.76 4.48
CA ASN A 182 -25.89 8.22 5.38
C ASN A 182 -26.34 9.21 6.47
N TYR A 183 -25.48 10.17 6.82
CA TYR A 183 -25.73 11.12 7.90
C TYR A 183 -25.18 12.51 7.55
N THR A 184 -25.74 13.52 8.21
CA THR A 184 -25.30 14.92 8.08
C THR A 184 -23.98 15.12 8.82
N GLY A 185 -23.02 15.78 8.18
CA GLY A 185 -21.71 15.99 8.77
C GLY A 185 -20.75 16.71 7.82
N ILE A 186 -19.46 16.58 8.12
CA ILE A 186 -18.38 17.20 7.35
C ILE A 186 -17.48 16.07 6.80
N VAL A 187 -17.38 15.99 5.48
CA VAL A 187 -16.42 15.14 4.79
C VAL A 187 -15.05 15.81 4.91
N HIS A 188 -14.19 15.23 5.73
CA HIS A 188 -12.83 15.73 5.96
C HIS A 188 -11.84 15.20 4.92
N GLY A 189 -12.18 14.12 4.21
CA GLY A 189 -11.31 13.50 3.23
C GLY A 189 -11.89 12.24 2.61
N ILE A 190 -11.02 11.53 1.87
CA ILE A 190 -11.29 10.23 1.26
C ILE A 190 -10.40 9.19 1.93
N ALA A 191 -11.00 8.17 2.53
CA ALA A 191 -10.31 7.01 3.06
C ALA A 191 -10.13 5.96 1.96
N GLY A 192 -9.04 5.23 2.00
CA GLY A 192 -8.72 4.17 1.06
C GLY A 192 -8.07 2.96 1.69
N TRP A 193 -8.38 1.79 1.15
CA TRP A 193 -7.81 0.50 1.50
C TRP A 193 -7.93 -0.43 0.30
N PHE A 194 -7.45 -1.66 0.43
CA PHE A 194 -7.48 -2.63 -0.66
C PHE A 194 -7.67 -4.07 -0.20
N ASP A 195 -8.16 -4.88 -1.13
CA ASP A 195 -8.15 -6.33 -1.04
C ASP A 195 -7.18 -6.90 -2.08
N VAL A 196 -6.60 -8.04 -1.74
CA VAL A 196 -5.76 -8.84 -2.62
C VAL A 196 -6.48 -10.16 -2.88
N LEU A 197 -6.65 -10.50 -4.16
CA LEU A 197 -7.39 -11.67 -4.60
C LEU A 197 -6.43 -12.78 -5.01
N PHE A 198 -6.69 -13.98 -4.52
CA PHE A 198 -6.02 -15.22 -4.90
C PHE A 198 -7.06 -16.12 -5.56
N GLU A 199 -7.23 -15.94 -6.86
CA GLU A 199 -8.19 -16.72 -7.65
C GLU A 199 -7.56 -18.02 -8.20
N PRO A 200 -8.34 -19.11 -8.31
CA PRO A 200 -7.88 -20.32 -8.97
C PRO A 200 -7.54 -20.05 -10.44
N THR A 201 -6.53 -20.74 -10.97
CA THR A 201 -6.09 -20.60 -12.36
C THR A 201 -7.22 -20.90 -13.34
N PRO A 202 -7.42 -20.11 -14.42
CA PRO A 202 -8.49 -20.34 -15.40
C PRO A 202 -8.46 -21.71 -16.08
N CYS A 203 -7.30 -22.36 -16.15
CA CYS A 203 -7.11 -23.66 -16.78
C CYS A 203 -7.45 -24.85 -15.85
N MET A 204 -7.70 -24.61 -14.57
CA MET A 204 -8.30 -25.60 -13.68
C MET A 204 -9.81 -25.40 -13.71
N GLU A 205 -10.56 -26.42 -14.13
CA GLU A 205 -11.96 -26.60 -13.70
C GLU A 205 -11.93 -26.83 -12.19
N ALA A 206 -11.65 -25.76 -11.44
CA ALA A 206 -11.45 -25.84 -10.01
C ALA A 206 -12.82 -25.98 -9.37
N ASP A 207 -13.07 -27.16 -8.78
CA ASP A 207 -14.18 -27.35 -7.86
C ASP A 207 -14.09 -26.23 -6.80
N PRO A 208 -15.08 -25.32 -6.72
CA PRO A 208 -15.05 -24.19 -5.79
C PRO A 208 -15.01 -24.64 -4.32
N VAL A 209 -15.31 -25.90 -4.03
CA VAL A 209 -15.17 -26.51 -2.69
C VAL A 209 -13.72 -26.89 -2.39
N LEU A 210 -12.96 -27.32 -3.39
CA LEU A 210 -11.55 -27.75 -3.23
C LEU A 210 -10.55 -26.60 -3.33
N PHE A 211 -10.89 -25.54 -4.09
CA PHE A 211 -10.03 -24.37 -4.28
C PHE A 211 -10.85 -23.09 -4.04
N PRO A 212 -11.10 -22.73 -2.77
CA PRO A 212 -11.83 -21.52 -2.47
C PRO A 212 -11.06 -20.28 -2.94
N ARG A 213 -11.80 -19.26 -3.39
CA ARG A 213 -11.23 -17.93 -3.61
C ARG A 213 -10.78 -17.40 -2.25
N ILE A 214 -9.50 -17.05 -2.14
CA ILE A 214 -8.94 -16.47 -0.92
C ILE A 214 -8.78 -14.97 -1.14
N THR A 215 -9.18 -14.18 -0.14
CA THR A 215 -9.04 -12.72 -0.17
C THR A 215 -8.31 -12.28 1.09
N LEU A 216 -7.21 -11.56 0.91
CA LEU A 216 -6.55 -10.84 1.98
C LEU A 216 -7.07 -9.40 1.94
N SER A 217 -7.79 -9.00 2.98
CA SER A 217 -8.41 -7.68 3.06
C SER A 217 -7.66 -6.77 4.03
N THR A 218 -7.50 -5.50 3.65
CA THR A 218 -6.99 -4.42 4.52
C THR A 218 -8.10 -3.45 4.96
N SER A 219 -9.35 -3.86 4.83
CA SER A 219 -10.52 -3.14 5.35
C SER A 219 -10.33 -2.65 6.79
N PRO A 220 -10.84 -1.45 7.15
CA PRO A 220 -10.83 -0.97 8.53
C PRO A 220 -11.70 -1.84 9.47
N SER A 221 -12.61 -2.66 8.93
CA SER A 221 -13.45 -3.58 9.68
C SER A 221 -12.83 -4.98 9.86
N GLN A 222 -11.65 -5.22 9.30
CA GLN A 222 -10.90 -6.47 9.41
C GLN A 222 -9.73 -6.34 10.38
N GLU A 223 -9.07 -7.47 10.66
CA GLU A 223 -7.87 -7.47 11.49
C GLU A 223 -6.77 -6.58 10.90
N ARG A 224 -6.02 -5.93 11.78
CA ARG A 224 -4.98 -4.98 11.40
C ARG A 224 -3.88 -5.68 10.61
N THR A 225 -3.55 -5.12 9.45
CA THR A 225 -2.35 -5.46 8.68
C THR A 225 -1.29 -4.37 8.81
N HIS A 226 -0.06 -4.67 8.36
CA HIS A 226 1.04 -3.69 8.35
C HIS A 226 0.85 -2.59 7.29
N TRP A 227 0.07 -2.83 6.23
CA TRP A 227 -0.29 -1.81 5.24
C TRP A 227 -1.23 -0.73 5.80
N GLN A 228 -2.01 -1.07 6.84
CA GLN A 228 -3.03 -0.21 7.43
C GLN A 228 -4.00 0.34 6.37
N GLN A 229 -4.59 1.51 6.62
CA GLN A 229 -5.42 2.24 5.68
C GLN A 229 -4.83 3.63 5.43
N VAL A 230 -5.25 4.28 4.35
CA VAL A 230 -4.84 5.65 4.01
C VAL A 230 -6.03 6.60 4.14
N ARG A 231 -5.77 7.80 4.64
CA ARG A 231 -6.72 8.91 4.74
C ARG A 231 -6.16 10.11 3.99
N LEU A 232 -6.84 10.51 2.92
CA LEU A 232 -6.52 11.63 2.04
C LEU A 232 -7.34 12.85 2.48
N LEU A 233 -6.74 13.73 3.30
CA LEU A 233 -7.43 14.90 3.86
C LEU A 233 -7.65 16.00 2.83
N LEU A 234 -8.85 16.58 2.81
CA LEU A 234 -9.16 17.78 2.04
C LEU A 234 -8.72 19.03 2.84
N PRO A 235 -7.96 19.96 2.23
CA PRO A 235 -7.65 21.25 2.86
C PRO A 235 -8.90 22.05 3.21
N GLU A 236 -9.94 21.90 2.40
CA GLU A 236 -11.26 22.48 2.59
C GLU A 236 -12.28 21.35 2.68
N PRO A 237 -12.74 21.01 3.89
CA PRO A 237 -13.78 19.98 4.07
C PRO A 237 -15.09 20.34 3.36
N LEU A 238 -15.88 19.32 3.06
CA LEU A 238 -17.18 19.44 2.39
C LEU A 238 -18.32 19.16 3.37
N ALA A 239 -19.19 20.13 3.60
CA ALA A 239 -20.39 19.92 4.41
C ALA A 239 -21.46 19.17 3.59
N VAL A 240 -22.08 18.15 4.19
CA VAL A 240 -23.08 17.31 3.54
C VAL A 240 -24.23 17.00 4.49
N ASN A 241 -25.43 16.85 3.95
CA ASN A 241 -26.62 16.39 4.66
C ASN A 241 -26.91 14.93 4.32
N ALA A 242 -27.52 14.21 5.27
CA ALA A 242 -27.99 12.85 5.07
C ALA A 242 -28.82 12.71 3.77
N GLY A 243 -28.54 11.67 2.99
CA GLY A 243 -29.19 11.39 1.71
C GLY A 243 -28.68 12.20 0.52
N GLN A 244 -27.77 13.16 0.73
CA GLN A 244 -27.15 13.86 -0.40
C GLN A 244 -26.14 12.97 -1.14
N HIS A 245 -25.94 13.28 -2.41
CA HIS A 245 -25.08 12.51 -3.29
C HIS A 245 -23.78 13.25 -3.56
N VAL A 246 -22.65 12.58 -3.38
CA VAL A 246 -21.30 13.08 -3.65
C VAL A 246 -20.69 12.21 -4.74
N ARG A 247 -20.25 12.82 -5.83
CA ARG A 247 -19.59 12.11 -6.94
C ARG A 247 -18.26 12.75 -7.29
N GLY A 248 -17.42 12.02 -8.01
CA GLY A 248 -16.12 12.55 -8.40
C GLY A 248 -15.23 11.53 -9.09
N THR A 249 -13.95 11.86 -9.16
CA THR A 249 -12.92 10.97 -9.69
C THR A 249 -11.65 11.13 -8.87
N VAL A 250 -11.06 10.01 -8.47
CA VAL A 250 -9.74 9.93 -7.85
C VAL A 250 -8.77 9.36 -8.88
N ARG A 251 -7.80 10.16 -9.31
CA ARG A 251 -6.85 9.81 -10.35
C ARG A 251 -5.52 9.45 -9.72
N PHE A 252 -4.97 8.34 -10.17
CA PHE A 252 -3.66 7.82 -9.80
C PHE A 252 -2.73 8.04 -10.98
N ARG A 253 -1.61 8.71 -10.74
CA ARG A 253 -0.57 8.93 -11.74
C ARG A 253 0.78 8.54 -11.16
N ALA A 254 1.44 7.56 -11.76
CA ALA A 254 2.79 7.19 -11.39
C ALA A 254 3.71 8.41 -11.60
N ASN A 255 4.64 8.61 -10.66
CA ASN A 255 5.58 9.72 -10.67
C ASN A 255 7.03 9.23 -10.61
N ASP A 256 7.96 10.15 -10.84
CA ASP A 256 9.41 9.85 -10.90
C ASP A 256 9.99 9.40 -9.55
N GLN A 257 9.21 9.48 -8.46
CA GLN A 257 9.59 8.96 -7.15
C GLN A 257 9.17 7.50 -6.93
N ARG A 258 8.80 6.79 -8.01
CA ARG A 258 8.31 5.38 -7.98
C ARG A 258 7.08 5.23 -7.10
N SER A 259 6.26 6.25 -7.11
CA SER A 259 5.07 6.36 -6.29
C SER A 259 3.93 6.92 -7.15
N TYR A 260 2.82 7.27 -6.52
CA TYR A 260 1.68 7.86 -7.19
C TYR A 260 1.39 9.25 -6.66
N THR A 261 1.21 10.19 -7.57
CA THR A 261 0.50 11.44 -7.30
C THR A 261 -0.99 11.14 -7.44
N ILE A 262 -1.71 11.27 -6.33
CA ILE A 262 -3.16 11.05 -6.27
C ILE A 262 -3.85 12.41 -6.35
N SER A 263 -4.76 12.60 -7.29
CA SER A 263 -5.58 13.81 -7.36
C SER A 263 -7.06 13.47 -7.31
N ALA A 264 -7.83 14.17 -6.48
CA ALA A 264 -9.27 13.96 -6.40
C ALA A 264 -10.03 15.26 -6.61
N GLY A 265 -11.15 15.17 -7.32
CA GLY A 265 -12.18 16.19 -7.34
C GLY A 265 -13.52 15.54 -7.01
N ILE A 266 -14.14 15.96 -5.92
CA ILE A 266 -15.46 15.53 -5.48
C ILE A 266 -16.43 16.70 -5.51
N GLU A 267 -17.68 16.43 -5.85
CA GLU A 267 -18.74 17.41 -5.91
C GLU A 267 -20.03 16.92 -5.25
N LEU A 268 -20.67 17.81 -4.50
CA LEU A 268 -21.99 17.63 -3.94
C LEU A 268 -23.03 17.90 -5.03
N VAL A 269 -23.95 16.96 -5.23
CA VAL A 269 -25.03 17.07 -6.20
C VAL A 269 -26.32 17.48 -5.49
N CYS A 270 -26.85 18.65 -5.86
CA CYS A 270 -28.15 19.15 -5.40
C CYS A 270 -29.08 19.36 -6.59
N GLY A 271 -30.19 18.61 -6.66
CA GLY A 271 -31.16 18.75 -7.75
C GLY A 271 -30.60 18.43 -9.15
N GLY A 272 -29.59 17.57 -9.24
CA GLY A 272 -28.93 17.20 -10.50
C GLY A 272 -27.82 18.15 -10.96
N VAL A 273 -27.55 19.23 -10.22
CA VAL A 273 -26.48 20.20 -10.52
C VAL A 273 -25.39 20.11 -9.44
N ALA A 274 -24.13 20.32 -9.83
CA ALA A 274 -23.01 20.42 -8.91
C ALA A 274 -23.15 21.71 -8.07
N ALA A 275 -23.31 21.56 -6.76
CA ALA A 275 -23.51 22.68 -5.83
C ALA A 275 -22.19 23.17 -5.23
N GLU A 276 -21.36 22.23 -4.77
CA GLU A 276 -20.06 22.52 -4.17
C GLU A 276 -19.03 21.51 -4.65
N ARG A 277 -17.83 21.98 -4.95
CA ARG A 277 -16.69 21.13 -5.35
C ARG A 277 -15.56 21.29 -4.36
N ARG A 278 -14.91 20.18 -4.01
CA ARG A 278 -13.65 20.12 -3.27
C ARG A 278 -12.68 19.22 -4.00
N GLY A 279 -11.39 19.46 -3.81
CA GLY A 279 -10.37 18.63 -4.41
C GLY A 279 -9.00 18.96 -3.88
N HIS A 280 -8.10 18.00 -4.01
CA HIS A 280 -6.71 18.17 -3.64
C HIS A 280 -5.83 17.18 -4.39
N THR A 281 -4.52 17.32 -4.21
CA THR A 281 -3.51 16.42 -4.74
C THR A 281 -2.64 15.97 -3.58
N TRP A 282 -2.36 14.69 -3.51
CA TRP A 282 -1.54 14.07 -2.49
C TRP A 282 -0.39 13.31 -3.15
N GLU A 283 0.74 13.28 -2.45
CA GLU A 283 1.96 12.62 -2.90
C GLU A 283 2.16 11.36 -2.08
N LEU A 284 1.92 10.18 -2.66
CA LEU A 284 1.87 8.91 -1.91
C LEU A 284 3.22 8.48 -1.31
N GLN A 285 4.31 9.10 -1.76
CA GLN A 285 5.64 8.95 -1.20
C GLN A 285 5.85 9.73 0.12
N ASP A 286 5.10 10.82 0.32
CA ASP A 286 5.28 11.76 1.43
C ASP A 286 4.25 11.45 2.54
N GLN A 287 4.28 10.22 3.03
CA GLN A 287 3.35 9.72 4.03
C GLN A 287 3.61 10.32 5.42
N THR A 288 2.54 10.56 6.16
CA THR A 288 2.59 10.77 7.61
C THR A 288 1.83 9.62 8.30
N TYR A 289 2.26 9.22 9.48
CA TYR A 289 1.66 8.09 10.20
C TYR A 289 0.87 8.57 11.41
N ASN A 290 -0.31 8.01 11.60
CA ASN A 290 -1.19 8.25 12.73
C ASN A 290 -1.54 6.91 13.38
N TYR A 291 -0.95 6.65 14.56
CA TYR A 291 -1.14 5.41 15.32
C TYR A 291 -2.14 5.57 16.48
N ALA A 292 -2.93 6.64 16.47
CA ALA A 292 -3.84 6.97 17.57
C ALA A 292 -4.98 5.95 17.75
N THR A 293 -5.27 5.13 16.74
CA THR A 293 -6.30 4.09 16.81
C THR A 293 -5.65 2.71 16.85
N VAL A 294 -5.66 2.09 18.03
CA VAL A 294 -5.43 0.64 18.21
C VAL A 294 -6.77 0.00 18.58
N PRO A 295 -7.46 -0.67 17.64
CA PRO A 295 -8.82 -1.15 17.87
C PRO A 295 -8.95 -2.26 18.93
N PHE A 296 -7.84 -2.84 19.43
CA PHE A 296 -7.87 -4.01 20.31
C PHE A 296 -6.84 -4.02 21.46
N VAL A 297 -6.13 -2.93 21.72
CA VAL A 297 -5.13 -2.89 22.81
C VAL A 297 -5.66 -2.00 23.94
N THR A 298 -5.99 -2.61 25.07
CA THR A 298 -6.05 -1.88 26.35
C THR A 298 -4.69 -1.26 26.60
N ASP A 299 -4.63 0.02 26.98
CA ASP A 299 -3.43 0.87 27.11
C ASP A 299 -2.20 0.24 27.84
N GLU A 300 -2.35 -0.88 28.55
CA GLU A 300 -1.28 -1.54 29.32
C GLU A 300 -0.29 -2.38 28.48
N GLU A 301 -0.60 -2.75 27.23
CA GLU A 301 0.28 -3.58 26.38
C GLU A 301 0.98 -2.82 25.24
N TYR A 302 0.71 -1.53 25.07
CA TYR A 302 1.29 -0.76 23.98
C TYR A 302 2.77 -0.45 24.22
N ARG A 303 3.66 -1.12 23.46
CA ARG A 303 5.10 -0.88 23.45
C ARG A 303 5.56 -0.33 22.09
N PRO A 304 5.83 0.99 21.99
CA PRO A 304 6.26 1.64 20.74
C PRO A 304 7.53 1.01 20.14
N GLU A 305 8.39 0.40 20.97
CA GLU A 305 9.67 -0.22 20.57
C GLU A 305 9.54 -1.48 19.70
N HIS A 306 8.36 -2.11 19.60
CA HIS A 306 8.15 -3.28 18.73
C HIS A 306 7.77 -2.92 17.29
N HIS A 307 7.72 -1.64 16.94
CA HIS A 307 7.09 -1.21 15.69
C HIS A 307 7.91 -1.37 14.40
N CYS A 308 9.23 -1.63 14.41
CA CYS A 308 10.03 -1.65 13.16
C CYS A 308 11.43 -2.32 13.24
N VAL A 309 11.62 -3.40 14.01
CA VAL A 309 12.87 -4.18 13.94
C VAL A 309 12.54 -5.66 14.06
N TYR A 310 13.09 -6.49 13.16
CA TYR A 310 13.08 -7.95 13.37
C TYR A 310 13.52 -8.22 14.82
N PRO A 311 12.81 -9.07 15.59
CA PRO A 311 13.30 -9.44 16.91
C PRO A 311 14.73 -9.98 16.72
N PRO A 312 15.71 -9.56 17.56
CA PRO A 312 17.03 -10.13 17.48
C PRO A 312 16.91 -11.65 17.63
N ALA A 313 17.55 -12.38 16.72
CA ALA A 313 17.71 -13.81 16.87
C ALA A 313 18.53 -14.06 18.15
N ASP A 314 17.82 -14.37 19.23
CA ASP A 314 18.16 -15.32 20.29
C ASP A 314 17.53 -14.89 21.64
N SER A 315 16.43 -15.56 22.01
CA SER A 315 16.14 -15.86 23.41
C SER A 315 15.46 -17.22 23.48
N SER A 316 16.31 -18.21 23.78
CA SER A 316 16.07 -19.63 24.03
C SER A 316 14.81 -20.01 24.82
N GLY A 317 14.18 -21.11 24.41
CA GLY A 317 13.77 -22.19 25.32
C GLY A 317 12.28 -22.54 25.35
N GLY A 318 11.91 -23.67 24.73
CA GLY A 318 10.62 -24.33 24.99
C GLY A 318 10.19 -25.29 23.88
N ALA A 319 10.57 -26.56 24.00
CA ALA A 319 10.13 -27.64 23.11
C ALA A 319 8.63 -27.93 23.29
N GLN A 320 7.86 -28.04 22.19
CA GLN A 320 6.60 -28.79 22.16
C GLN A 320 6.37 -29.49 20.81
N ASP A 321 5.71 -30.63 20.90
CA ASP A 321 5.63 -31.76 19.99
C ASP A 321 5.08 -31.50 18.58
N VAL A 322 5.69 -32.15 17.59
CA VAL A 322 5.15 -32.26 16.22
C VAL A 322 4.35 -33.56 16.11
N GLN A 323 3.02 -33.46 16.04
CA GLN A 323 2.17 -34.56 15.59
C GLN A 323 2.21 -34.65 14.06
N GLN A 324 2.55 -35.85 13.58
CA GLN A 324 2.74 -36.20 12.17
C GLN A 324 1.39 -36.59 11.55
N VAL A 325 0.94 -35.87 10.52
CA VAL A 325 -0.15 -36.31 9.63
C VAL A 325 0.38 -36.41 8.21
N SER A 326 0.37 -37.62 7.66
CA SER A 326 0.80 -37.96 6.31
C SER A 326 -0.29 -37.68 5.28
N LEU A 327 0.03 -36.93 4.21
CA LEU A 327 -0.74 -36.98 2.96
C LEU A 327 0.22 -37.02 1.76
N SER A 328 -0.02 -37.98 0.89
CA SER A 328 0.74 -38.27 -0.33
C SER A 328 0.04 -37.67 -1.54
N HIS A 329 0.67 -36.78 -2.32
CA HIS A 329 0.50 -36.54 -3.78
C HIS A 329 1.51 -35.46 -4.27
N PRO A 330 1.85 -35.40 -5.58
CA PRO A 330 3.05 -34.71 -6.08
C PRO A 330 2.89 -33.17 -6.18
N GLU A 331 3.93 -32.43 -5.79
CA GLU A 331 3.92 -30.96 -5.62
C GLU A 331 4.30 -30.15 -6.88
N PRO A 332 3.72 -28.94 -7.06
CA PRO A 332 4.13 -27.97 -8.08
C PRO A 332 5.36 -27.13 -7.68
N LEU A 333 6.07 -26.62 -8.68
CA LEU A 333 7.18 -25.67 -8.53
C LEU A 333 6.65 -24.32 -7.98
N ILE A 334 6.88 -24.08 -6.70
CA ILE A 334 6.64 -22.80 -6.03
C ILE A 334 7.97 -22.02 -6.09
N VAL A 335 7.93 -20.75 -6.46
CA VAL A 335 9.06 -19.82 -6.30
C VAL A 335 8.61 -18.79 -5.27
N ASP A 336 9.44 -18.59 -4.26
CA ASP A 336 9.16 -17.72 -3.11
C ASP A 336 10.33 -16.74 -3.02
N PHE A 337 10.04 -15.44 -2.92
CA PHE A 337 11.03 -14.37 -2.96
C PHE A 337 10.83 -13.45 -1.76
N MET A 338 11.73 -13.55 -0.79
CA MET A 338 11.95 -12.50 0.21
C MET A 338 13.30 -11.86 -0.08
N ASP A 339 13.33 -10.53 -0.25
CA ASP A 339 14.57 -9.77 -0.21
C ASP A 339 15.12 -9.81 1.23
N VAL A 340 16.19 -10.56 1.44
CA VAL A 340 16.98 -10.52 2.68
C VAL A 340 18.27 -9.77 2.38
N PRO A 341 18.59 -8.70 3.13
CA PRO A 341 19.82 -7.94 2.92
C PRO A 341 21.05 -8.81 3.21
N GLU A 342 22.04 -8.71 2.33
CA GLU A 342 23.34 -9.38 2.43
C GLU A 342 24.03 -9.08 3.77
N ARG A 343 24.25 -10.11 4.59
CA ARG A 343 25.28 -10.07 5.64
C ARG A 343 26.61 -10.42 4.98
N GLU A 344 27.44 -9.41 4.75
CA GLU A 344 28.86 -9.62 4.47
C GLU A 344 29.56 -10.20 5.71
N ASN A 345 29.97 -11.47 5.61
CA ASN A 345 31.01 -12.03 6.44
C ASN A 345 32.35 -11.39 6.06
N ALA A 346 32.71 -10.27 6.70
CA ALA A 346 34.09 -9.82 6.75
C ALA A 346 34.74 -10.36 8.04
N ALA A 347 35.32 -11.56 7.93
CA ALA A 347 36.32 -12.00 8.87
C ALA A 347 37.56 -11.11 8.71
N SER A 348 37.79 -10.21 9.66
CA SER A 348 39.12 -9.60 9.87
C SER A 348 39.48 -9.71 11.34
N GLN A 349 40.25 -10.75 11.66
CA GLN A 349 41.14 -10.76 12.81
C GLN A 349 42.08 -9.55 12.70
N ILE A 350 42.00 -8.61 13.64
CA ILE A 350 43.16 -7.81 14.05
C ILE A 350 43.06 -7.62 15.56
N SER A 351 43.88 -8.40 16.26
CA SER A 351 44.25 -8.16 17.66
C SER A 351 45.29 -7.06 17.73
N TYR A 352 45.14 -6.09 18.64
CA TYR A 352 46.27 -5.54 19.39
C TYR A 352 45.82 -5.28 20.84
N THR A 353 46.75 -5.58 21.74
CA THR A 353 46.75 -5.56 23.21
C THR A 353 45.91 -4.52 23.92
#